data_AF-A0A401FQJ9-F1
#
_entry.id   AF-A0A401FQJ9-F1
#
_cell.length_a   1.000
_cell.length_b   1.000
_cell.length_c   1.000
_cell.angle_alpha   90.00
_cell.angle_beta   90.00
_cell.angle_gamma   90.00
#
_symmetry.space_group_name_H-M   'P 1'
#
loop_
_entity.id
_entity.type
_entity.pdbx_description
1 polymer ?
#
loop_
_entity_poly.entity_id
_entity_poly.type
_entity_poly.pdbx_seq_one_letter_code
_entity_poly.pdbx_strand_id
1 'polypeptide(L)'
;MTSPSTEKEGFETLSEEIFNLAITRDDIKQILAKIPDTSAVNPVTLEYEIQLLKIISTGWGISFFMAQHPDKLKVAESFWNAVHQFAQGISKMSATTTGKDIDYFNILRERVDIYVNALNHFSDVEDPAIVIGPTFAKMCGSEEDAHTIATGKKMFTLSLNSVKNCIGSAQKT
;
A
#
# COMPACT_ATOMS: atom_id res chain seq x y z
N MET A 1 14.64 -28.40 27.53
CA MET A 1 14.39 -26.95 27.62
C MET A 1 14.50 -26.39 26.22
N THR A 2 13.38 -26.31 25.51
CA THR A 2 13.30 -25.73 24.17
C THR A 2 13.11 -24.24 24.36
N SER A 3 14.09 -23.44 23.93
CA SER A 3 14.08 -21.99 24.08
C SER A 3 12.94 -21.35 23.25
N PRO A 4 12.19 -20.38 23.78
CA PRO A 4 11.06 -19.74 23.10
C PRO A 4 11.49 -18.65 22.08
N SER A 5 12.67 -18.78 21.48
CA SER A 5 13.35 -17.66 20.80
C SER A 5 13.09 -17.59 19.29
N THR A 6 12.67 -18.67 18.63
CA THR A 6 12.65 -18.77 17.16
C THR A 6 11.39 -18.19 16.51
N GLU A 7 10.23 -18.23 17.17
CA GLU A 7 8.99 -17.67 16.59
C GLU A 7 8.95 -16.13 16.65
N LYS A 8 9.63 -15.52 17.64
CA LYS A 8 9.60 -14.07 17.86
C LYS A 8 10.37 -13.31 16.77
N GLU A 9 11.45 -13.89 16.26
CA GLU A 9 12.31 -13.35 15.19
C GLU A 9 11.63 -13.42 13.80
N GLY A 10 10.84 -14.45 13.52
CA GLY A 10 10.16 -14.61 12.23
C GLY A 10 9.13 -13.52 11.92
N PHE A 11 8.34 -13.10 12.92
CA PHE A 11 7.27 -12.11 12.71
C PHE A 11 7.74 -10.64 12.74
N GLU A 12 8.83 -10.33 13.45
CA GLU A 12 9.48 -9.01 13.32
C GLU A 12 10.10 -8.86 11.93
N THR A 13 10.79 -9.90 11.45
CA THR A 13 11.31 -9.98 10.07
C THR A 13 10.18 -9.85 9.04
N LEU A 14 9.04 -10.52 9.24
CA LEU A 14 7.88 -10.42 8.35
C LEU A 14 7.34 -8.99 8.22
N SER A 15 7.27 -8.25 9.33
CA SER A 15 6.75 -6.88 9.33
C SER A 15 7.67 -5.94 8.56
N GLU A 16 8.99 -6.11 8.71
CA GLU A 16 10.01 -5.37 7.97
C GLU A 16 9.98 -5.68 6.47
N GLU A 17 9.86 -6.96 6.10
CA GLU A 17 9.71 -7.37 4.71
C GLU A 17 8.46 -6.76 4.06
N ILE A 18 7.32 -6.81 4.74
CA ILE A 18 6.06 -6.23 4.25
C ILE A 18 6.16 -4.70 4.12
N PHE A 19 6.82 -4.03 5.07
CA PHE A 19 7.09 -2.59 4.98
C PHE A 19 7.97 -2.26 3.77
N ASN A 20 9.06 -2.99 3.57
CA ASN A 20 9.97 -2.80 2.43
C ASN A 20 9.24 -3.02 1.09
N LEU A 21 8.34 -4.02 1.02
CA LEU A 21 7.47 -4.23 -0.12
C LEU A 21 6.61 -2.98 -0.40
N ALA A 22 6.05 -2.33 0.62
CA ALA A 22 5.19 -1.15 0.46
C ALA A 22 5.95 0.10 -0.05
N ILE A 23 7.17 0.35 0.41
CA ILE A 23 7.89 1.60 0.12
C ILE A 23 8.82 1.54 -1.10
N THR A 24 9.20 0.35 -1.54
CA THR A 24 10.05 0.17 -2.73
C THR A 24 9.31 0.63 -3.99
N ARG A 25 10.00 1.27 -4.94
CA ARG A 25 9.37 1.89 -6.14
C ARG A 25 9.58 1.12 -7.45
N ASP A 26 10.20 -0.05 -7.44
CA ASP A 26 10.60 -0.72 -8.68
C ASP A 26 9.41 -1.18 -9.52
N ASP A 27 8.38 -1.72 -8.87
CA ASP A 27 7.10 -2.07 -9.50
C ASP A 27 6.32 -0.84 -9.98
N ILE A 28 6.34 0.26 -9.22
CA ILE A 28 5.75 1.54 -9.65
C ILE A 28 6.39 1.98 -10.96
N LYS A 29 7.73 2.05 -11.02
CA LYS A 29 8.46 2.45 -12.24
C LYS A 29 8.11 1.55 -13.42
N GLN A 30 8.06 0.24 -13.21
CA GLN A 30 7.70 -0.72 -14.26
C GLN A 30 6.25 -0.58 -14.75
N ILE A 31 5.32 -0.19 -13.87
CA ILE A 31 3.93 0.06 -14.25
C ILE A 31 3.82 1.37 -15.03
N LEU A 32 4.39 2.45 -14.50
CA LEU A 32 4.31 3.77 -15.11
C LEU A 32 5.00 3.84 -16.48
N ALA A 33 6.09 3.08 -16.68
CA ALA A 33 6.77 2.97 -17.98
C ALA A 33 5.90 2.38 -19.11
N LYS A 34 4.73 1.81 -18.79
CA LYS A 34 3.80 1.22 -19.76
C LYS A 34 2.60 2.13 -20.07
N ILE A 35 2.54 3.31 -19.45
CA ILE A 35 1.44 4.25 -19.65
C ILE A 35 1.76 5.07 -20.89
N PRO A 36 0.82 5.18 -21.85
CA PRO A 36 1.03 6.01 -23.03
C PRO A 36 1.23 7.48 -22.66
N ASP A 37 2.12 8.17 -23.38
CA ASP A 37 2.34 9.62 -23.25
C ASP A 37 1.08 10.45 -23.55
N THR A 38 0.06 9.85 -24.17
CA THR A 38 -1.24 10.47 -24.45
C THR A 38 -2.19 10.50 -23.26
N SER A 39 -1.81 9.91 -22.11
CA SER A 39 -2.66 9.98 -20.91
C SER A 39 -2.77 11.42 -20.43
N ALA A 40 -3.98 11.87 -20.13
CA ALA A 40 -4.24 13.23 -19.66
C ALA A 40 -3.78 13.47 -18.21
N VAL A 41 -3.37 12.42 -17.50
CA VAL A 41 -2.98 12.50 -16.09
C VAL A 41 -1.57 13.04 -15.92
N ASN A 42 -1.39 13.88 -14.90
CA ASN A 42 -0.06 14.39 -14.55
C ASN A 42 0.82 13.23 -14.02
N PRO A 43 2.01 12.96 -14.63
CA PRO A 43 2.86 11.83 -14.23
C PRO A 43 3.34 11.88 -12.77
N VAL A 44 3.57 13.08 -12.23
CA VAL A 44 3.98 13.29 -10.83
C VAL A 44 2.82 12.97 -9.88
N THR A 45 1.60 13.39 -10.23
CA THR A 45 0.39 13.05 -9.46
C THR A 45 0.17 11.55 -9.47
N LEU A 46 0.34 10.93 -10.63
CA LEU A 46 0.16 9.49 -10.79
C LEU A 46 1.19 8.69 -9.97
N GLU A 47 2.47 9.06 -10.01
CA GLU A 47 3.52 8.44 -9.17
C GLU A 47 3.26 8.63 -7.67
N TYR A 48 2.74 9.80 -7.29
CA TYR A 48 2.42 10.10 -5.90
C TYR A 48 1.25 9.25 -5.39
N GLU A 49 0.13 9.25 -6.11
CA GLU A 49 -1.08 8.51 -5.72
C GLU A 49 -0.85 6.99 -5.79
N ILE A 50 -0.06 6.48 -6.75
CA ILE A 50 0.18 5.03 -6.86
C ILE A 50 1.05 4.53 -5.69
N GLN A 51 1.97 5.35 -5.18
CA GLN A 51 2.74 5.03 -3.97
C GLN A 51 1.85 4.99 -2.73
N LEU A 52 0.91 5.93 -2.60
CA LEU A 52 -0.07 5.94 -1.51
C LEU A 52 -0.96 4.70 -1.58
N LEU A 53 -1.51 4.41 -2.76
CA LEU A 53 -2.33 3.21 -2.98
C LEU A 53 -1.55 1.95 -2.60
N LYS A 54 -0.28 1.83 -2.99
CA LYS A 54 0.55 0.68 -2.67
C LYS A 54 0.69 0.45 -1.16
N ILE A 55 1.03 1.48 -0.39
CA ILE A 55 1.15 1.38 1.07
C ILE A 55 -0.16 0.91 1.71
N ILE A 56 -1.28 1.49 1.27
CA ILE A 56 -2.61 1.21 1.81
C ILE A 56 -3.05 -0.21 1.45
N SER A 57 -2.84 -0.62 0.20
CA SER A 57 -3.14 -1.96 -0.29
C SER A 57 -2.36 -3.01 0.50
N THR A 58 -1.10 -2.74 0.80
CA THR A 58 -0.26 -3.63 1.63
C THR A 58 -0.82 -3.76 3.05
N GLY A 59 -1.11 -2.64 3.72
CA GLY A 59 -1.67 -2.66 5.08
C GLY A 59 -3.04 -3.34 5.16
N TRP A 60 -3.89 -3.12 4.16
CA TRP A 60 -5.17 -3.83 4.04
C TRP A 60 -4.96 -5.33 3.79
N GLY A 61 -4.00 -5.70 2.95
CA GLY A 61 -3.64 -7.08 2.66
C GLY A 61 -3.24 -7.87 3.91
N ILE A 62 -2.50 -7.26 4.85
CA ILE A 62 -2.19 -7.89 6.15
C ILE A 62 -3.49 -8.27 6.86
N SER A 63 -4.42 -7.32 6.97
CA SER A 63 -5.70 -7.52 7.66
C SER A 63 -6.56 -8.61 7.01
N PHE A 64 -6.50 -8.70 5.68
CA PHE A 64 -7.23 -9.66 4.87
C PHE A 64 -6.65 -11.08 4.97
N PHE A 65 -5.34 -11.26 4.73
CA PHE A 65 -4.72 -12.58 4.71
C PHE A 65 -4.44 -13.16 6.10
N MET A 66 -4.27 -12.31 7.12
CA MET A 66 -4.07 -12.74 8.51
C MET A 66 -5.37 -12.71 9.33
N ALA A 67 -6.55 -12.69 8.70
CA ALA A 67 -7.83 -12.44 9.38
C ALA A 67 -8.05 -13.27 10.66
N GLN A 68 -7.60 -14.52 10.69
CA GLN A 68 -7.72 -15.44 11.83
C GLN A 68 -6.36 -15.83 12.46
N HIS A 69 -5.27 -15.17 12.09
CA HIS A 69 -3.95 -15.48 12.59
C HIS A 69 -3.70 -14.79 13.94
N PRO A 70 -3.17 -15.49 14.97
CA PRO A 70 -2.93 -14.90 16.30
C PRO A 70 -2.02 -13.67 16.26
N ASP A 71 -0.99 -13.68 15.40
CA ASP A 71 -0.04 -12.57 15.27
C ASP A 71 -0.50 -11.38 14.39
N LYS A 72 -1.75 -11.38 13.88
CA LYS A 72 -2.26 -10.30 13.01
C LYS A 72 -2.02 -8.91 13.60
N LEU A 73 -2.37 -8.72 14.88
CA LEU A 73 -2.25 -7.43 15.54
C LEU A 73 -0.79 -7.00 15.64
N LYS A 74 0.11 -7.91 16.03
CA LYS A 74 1.55 -7.65 16.13
C LYS A 74 2.13 -7.20 14.78
N VAL A 75 1.82 -7.92 13.71
CA VAL A 75 2.35 -7.60 12.36
C VAL A 75 1.76 -6.29 11.84
N ALA A 76 0.45 -6.08 12.00
CA ALA A 76 -0.21 -4.85 11.56
C ALA A 76 0.30 -3.62 12.32
N GLU A 77 0.44 -3.69 13.64
CA GLU A 77 0.97 -2.59 14.46
C GLU A 77 2.41 -2.25 14.08
N SER A 78 3.28 -3.25 13.96
CA SER A 78 4.67 -3.04 13.52
C SER A 78 4.75 -2.39 12.14
N PHE A 79 3.95 -2.86 11.17
CA PHE A 79 3.87 -2.27 9.84
C PHE A 79 3.41 -0.80 9.88
N TRP A 80 2.30 -0.49 10.56
CA TRP A 80 1.77 0.87 10.60
C TRP A 80 2.66 1.83 11.39
N ASN A 81 3.37 1.34 12.41
CA ASN A 81 4.39 2.12 13.11
C ASN A 81 5.56 2.48 12.18
N ALA A 82 6.03 1.54 11.36
CA ALA A 82 7.07 1.81 10.36
C ALA A 82 6.58 2.81 9.29
N VAL A 83 5.34 2.67 8.80
CA VAL A 83 4.71 3.64 7.87
C VAL A 83 4.59 5.03 8.49
N HIS A 84 4.21 5.12 9.76
CA HIS A 84 4.13 6.41 10.48
C HIS A 84 5.51 7.07 10.57
N GLN A 85 6.56 6.34 10.94
CA GLN A 85 7.94 6.86 10.97
C GLN A 85 8.40 7.32 9.59
N PHE A 86 8.10 6.54 8.54
CA PHE A 86 8.39 6.91 7.15
C PHE A 86 7.68 8.20 6.73
N ALA A 87 6.39 8.33 7.04
CA ALA A 87 5.59 9.53 6.74
C ALA A 87 6.14 10.78 7.45
N GLN A 88 6.56 10.65 8.70
CA GLN A 88 7.22 11.74 9.42
C GLN A 88 8.54 12.14 8.76
N GLY A 89 9.32 11.17 8.27
CA GLY A 89 10.55 11.42 7.51
C GLY A 89 10.31 12.25 6.25
N ILE A 90 9.29 11.88 5.46
CA ILE A 90 8.90 12.64 4.25
C ILE A 90 8.47 14.06 4.61
N SER A 91 7.62 14.22 5.62
CA SER A 91 7.08 15.52 6.03
C SER A 91 8.21 16.50 6.40
N LYS A 92 9.16 16.03 7.22
CA LYS A 92 10.36 16.81 7.60
C LYS A 92 11.24 17.18 6.41
N MET A 93 11.44 16.23 5.49
CA MET A 93 12.26 16.47 4.29
C MET A 93 11.59 17.49 3.35
N SER A 94 10.28 17.40 3.15
CA SER A 94 9.53 18.35 2.32
C SER A 94 9.68 19.79 2.83
N ALA A 95 9.48 19.99 4.15
CA ALA A 95 9.62 21.30 4.77
C ALA A 95 11.02 21.89 4.57
N THR A 96 12.05 21.05 4.67
CA THR A 96 13.46 21.46 4.53
C THR A 96 13.84 21.76 3.08
N THR A 97 13.37 20.95 2.11
CA THR A 97 13.80 21.04 0.70
C THR A 97 12.97 22.02 -0.12
N THR A 98 11.66 22.12 0.14
CA THR A 98 10.73 22.91 -0.68
C THR A 98 10.20 24.16 0.01
N GLY A 99 10.49 24.32 1.31
CA GLY A 99 9.88 25.35 2.16
C GLY A 99 8.39 25.14 2.40
N LYS A 100 7.81 24.04 1.92
CA LYS A 100 6.40 23.69 2.10
C LYS A 100 6.26 22.60 3.14
N ASP A 101 5.49 22.91 4.17
CA ASP A 101 5.05 21.94 5.15
C ASP A 101 4.00 21.03 4.48
N ILE A 102 4.34 19.75 4.34
CA ILE A 102 3.43 18.73 3.81
C ILE A 102 3.26 17.70 4.92
N ASP A 103 2.03 17.58 5.41
CA ASP A 103 1.67 16.54 6.35
C ASP A 103 1.35 15.24 5.62
N TYR A 104 2.41 14.48 5.31
CA TYR A 104 2.28 13.24 4.56
C TYR A 104 1.47 12.18 5.34
N PHE A 105 1.52 12.22 6.67
CA PHE A 105 0.77 11.28 7.50
C PHE A 105 -0.73 11.53 7.41
N ASN A 106 -1.15 12.80 7.49
CA ASN A 106 -2.56 13.14 7.31
C ASN A 106 -3.06 12.78 5.90
N ILE A 107 -2.27 13.02 4.86
CA ILE A 107 -2.63 12.60 3.49
C ILE A 107 -2.79 11.08 3.43
N LEU A 108 -1.87 10.32 4.00
CA LEU A 108 -1.94 8.87 4.02
C LEU A 108 -3.20 8.38 4.76
N ARG A 109 -3.53 8.99 5.90
CA ARG A 109 -4.76 8.69 6.66
C ARG A 109 -6.02 8.97 5.84
N GLU A 110 -6.11 10.14 5.19
CA GLU A 110 -7.23 10.48 4.32
C GLU A 110 -7.39 9.45 3.19
N ARG A 111 -6.29 9.00 2.59
CA ARG A 111 -6.32 7.97 1.56
C ARG A 111 -6.73 6.60 2.11
N VAL A 112 -6.28 6.24 3.31
CA VAL A 112 -6.75 5.01 3.98
C VAL A 112 -8.26 5.05 4.12
N ASP A 113 -8.82 6.15 4.64
CA ASP A 113 -10.27 6.30 4.80
C ASP A 113 -11.01 6.15 3.47
N ILE A 114 -10.52 6.78 2.39
CA ILE A 114 -11.12 6.69 1.06
C ILE A 114 -11.13 5.25 0.54
N TYR A 115 -9.98 4.57 0.51
CA TYR A 115 -9.89 3.23 -0.07
C TYR A 115 -10.58 2.17 0.81
N VAL A 116 -10.49 2.28 2.14
CA VAL A 116 -11.19 1.36 3.05
C VAL A 116 -12.70 1.56 2.96
N ASN A 117 -13.19 2.79 2.88
CA ASN A 117 -14.63 3.04 2.68
C ASN A 117 -15.13 2.49 1.34
N ALA A 118 -14.30 2.59 0.28
CA ALA A 118 -14.61 1.95 -1.00
C ALA A 118 -14.68 0.43 -0.82
N LEU A 119 -13.69 -0.21 -0.20
CA LEU A 119 -13.69 -1.66 0.00
C LEU A 119 -14.86 -2.15 0.87
N ASN A 120 -15.24 -1.40 1.90
CA ASN A 120 -16.35 -1.75 2.80
C ASN A 120 -17.73 -1.63 2.14
N HIS A 121 -17.93 -0.67 1.22
CA HIS A 121 -19.20 -0.54 0.49
C HIS A 121 -19.47 -1.70 -0.47
N PHE A 122 -18.46 -2.53 -0.75
CA PHE A 122 -18.50 -3.59 -1.74
C PHE A 122 -18.08 -4.95 -1.15
N SER A 123 -18.41 -5.21 0.12
CA SER A 123 -18.11 -6.48 0.82
C SER A 123 -18.62 -7.74 0.11
N ASP A 124 -19.59 -7.58 -0.81
CA ASP A 124 -20.22 -8.66 -1.57
C ASP A 124 -19.58 -8.86 -2.97
N VAL A 125 -18.55 -8.07 -3.33
CA VAL A 125 -17.89 -8.16 -4.64
C VAL A 125 -16.75 -9.18 -4.60
N GLU A 126 -16.75 -10.10 -5.58
CA GLU A 126 -15.80 -11.21 -5.68
C GLU A 126 -14.35 -10.76 -5.93
N ASP A 127 -14.15 -9.61 -6.60
CA ASP A 127 -12.84 -8.98 -6.82
C ASP A 127 -12.84 -7.53 -6.29
N PRO A 128 -12.22 -7.26 -5.12
CA PRO A 128 -12.12 -5.91 -4.56
C PRO A 128 -11.37 -4.92 -5.47
N ALA A 129 -10.57 -5.41 -6.42
CA ALA A 129 -9.84 -4.57 -7.36
C ALA A 129 -10.77 -3.84 -8.37
N ILE A 130 -12.02 -4.29 -8.52
CA ILE A 130 -13.04 -3.64 -9.37
C ILE A 130 -13.35 -2.21 -8.88
N VAL A 131 -13.32 -1.97 -7.58
CA VAL A 131 -13.69 -0.67 -6.99
C VAL A 131 -12.49 0.23 -6.76
N ILE A 132 -11.30 -0.37 -6.60
CA ILE A 132 -10.06 0.35 -6.37
C ILE A 132 -9.58 1.09 -7.61
N GLY A 133 -9.66 0.49 -8.80
CA GLY A 133 -9.22 1.12 -10.05
C GLY A 133 -9.90 2.49 -10.30
N PRO A 134 -11.25 2.56 -10.31
CA PRO A 134 -11.97 3.82 -10.46
C PRO A 134 -11.71 4.81 -9.32
N THR A 135 -11.64 4.33 -8.08
CA THR A 135 -11.32 5.19 -6.92
C THR A 135 -9.93 5.83 -7.06
N PHE A 136 -8.94 5.06 -7.51
CA PHE A 136 -7.60 5.55 -7.78
C PHE A 136 -7.58 6.58 -8.91
N ALA A 137 -8.28 6.32 -10.01
CA ALA A 137 -8.37 7.25 -11.14
C ALA A 137 -8.99 8.60 -10.71
N LYS A 138 -9.98 8.55 -9.82
CA LYS A 138 -10.54 9.73 -9.17
C LYS A 138 -9.53 10.51 -8.35
N MET A 139 -8.72 9.83 -7.54
CA MET A 139 -7.67 10.50 -6.76
C MET A 139 -6.60 11.14 -7.63
N CYS A 140 -6.39 10.62 -8.84
CA CYS A 140 -5.49 11.19 -9.84
C CYS A 140 -6.10 12.34 -10.65
N GLY A 141 -7.41 12.61 -10.52
CA GLY A 141 -8.13 13.59 -11.33
C GLY A 141 -8.42 13.13 -12.77
N SER A 142 -8.40 11.82 -13.03
CA SER A 142 -8.58 11.21 -14.35
C SER A 142 -9.60 10.06 -14.31
N GLU A 143 -10.76 10.34 -13.72
CA GLU A 143 -11.85 9.36 -13.42
C GLU A 143 -12.22 8.44 -14.59
N GLU A 144 -12.23 8.97 -15.82
CA GLU A 144 -12.64 8.26 -17.04
C GLU A 144 -11.45 7.67 -17.84
N ASP A 145 -10.21 7.87 -17.39
CA ASP A 145 -9.02 7.38 -18.10
C ASP A 145 -8.80 5.88 -17.81
N ALA A 146 -9.12 5.04 -18.80
CA ALA A 146 -9.00 3.60 -18.69
C ALA A 146 -7.58 3.12 -18.33
N HIS A 147 -6.54 3.84 -18.75
CA HIS A 147 -5.15 3.52 -18.40
C HIS A 147 -4.85 3.79 -16.92
N THR A 148 -5.35 4.90 -16.37
CA THR A 148 -5.25 5.20 -14.95
C THR A 148 -6.02 4.19 -14.11
N ILE A 149 -7.25 3.85 -14.50
CA ILE A 149 -8.06 2.83 -13.81
C ILE A 149 -7.31 1.49 -13.78
N ALA A 150 -6.80 1.04 -14.93
CA ALA A 150 -6.06 -0.21 -15.04
C ALA A 150 -4.77 -0.20 -14.20
N THR A 151 -4.10 0.96 -14.12
CA THR A 151 -2.91 1.18 -13.31
C THR A 151 -3.19 0.99 -11.82
N GLY A 152 -4.25 1.62 -11.31
CA GLY A 152 -4.69 1.47 -9.92
C GLY A 152 -5.06 0.02 -9.60
N LYS A 153 -5.87 -0.61 -10.45
CA LYS A 153 -6.25 -2.03 -10.32
C LYS A 153 -5.01 -2.91 -10.23
N LYS A 154 -4.06 -2.72 -11.14
CA LYS A 154 -2.83 -3.52 -11.21
C LYS A 154 -1.96 -3.36 -9.97
N MET A 155 -1.78 -2.12 -9.49
CA MET A 155 -0.99 -1.87 -8.29
C MET A 155 -1.60 -2.56 -7.06
N PHE A 156 -2.92 -2.45 -6.90
CA PHE A 156 -3.64 -3.09 -5.81
C PHE A 156 -3.45 -4.62 -5.84
N THR A 157 -3.70 -5.25 -6.99
CA THR A 157 -3.53 -6.70 -7.16
C THR A 157 -2.09 -7.17 -6.89
N LEU A 158 -1.09 -6.45 -7.40
CA LEU A 158 0.32 -6.80 -7.15
C LEU A 158 0.67 -6.66 -5.67
N SER A 159 0.20 -5.62 -5.00
CA SER A 159 0.43 -5.41 -3.57
C SER A 159 -0.15 -6.55 -2.75
N LEU A 160 -1.40 -6.97 -3.02
CA LEU A 160 -2.01 -8.11 -2.34
C LEU A 160 -1.26 -9.42 -2.59
N ASN A 161 -0.84 -9.67 -3.84
CA ASN A 161 -0.08 -10.88 -4.16
C ASN A 161 1.27 -10.90 -3.44
N SER A 162 1.97 -9.77 -3.37
CA SER A 162 3.24 -9.65 -2.65
C SER A 162 3.06 -9.94 -1.16
N VAL A 163 2.02 -9.37 -0.52
CA VAL A 163 1.70 -9.63 0.89
C VAL A 163 1.35 -11.10 1.12
N LYS A 164 0.49 -11.68 0.27
CA LYS A 164 0.11 -13.10 0.34
C LYS A 164 1.33 -14.02 0.26
N ASN A 165 2.25 -13.74 -0.66
CA ASN A 165 3.45 -14.54 -0.86
C ASN A 165 4.43 -14.41 0.31
N CYS A 166 4.58 -13.20 0.86
CA CYS A 166 5.43 -12.92 2.01
C CYS A 166 4.91 -13.65 3.26
N ILE A 167 3.63 -13.50 3.60
CA ILE A 167 2.98 -14.23 4.71
C ILE A 167 3.04 -15.74 4.49
N GLY A 168 2.74 -16.21 3.27
CA GLY A 168 2.74 -17.63 2.95
C GLY A 168 4.13 -18.28 2.98
N SER A 169 5.20 -17.50 2.81
CA SER A 169 6.58 -17.97 2.97
C SER A 169 6.95 -18.05 4.45
N ALA A 170 6.56 -17.05 5.26
CA ALA A 170 6.80 -17.04 6.70
C ALA A 170 6.07 -18.17 7.45
N GLN A 171 4.88 -18.58 7.00
CA GLN A 171 4.12 -19.68 7.61
C GLN A 171 4.66 -21.09 7.32
N LYS A 172 5.57 -21.24 6.35
CA LYS A 172 6.18 -22.54 5.98
C LYS A 172 7.51 -22.80 6.71
N THR A 173 7.98 -21.84 7.48
CA THR A 173 9.25 -21.88 8.20
C THR A 173 8.99 -22.21 9.67
#